data_AF-A0A7S4SMD1-F1
#
_entry.id   AF-A0A7S4SMD1-F1
#
_cell.length_a   1.000
_cell.length_b   1.000
_cell.length_c   1.000
_cell.angle_alpha   90.00
_cell.angle_beta   90.00
_cell.angle_gamma   90.00
#
_symmetry.space_group_name_H-M   'P 1'
#
loop_
_entity.id
_entity.type
_entity.pdbx_description
1 polymer ?
#
loop_
_entity_poly.entity_id
_entity_poly.type
_entity_poly.pdbx_seq_one_letter_code
_entity_poly.pdbx_strand_id
1 'polypeptide(L)'
;MVLCLDDLQWADTSSLDIIELLVSDVQNRGSLMIIGCYRSNEVEGNHVLSDFLSNLHEMQTRNDDLLSLTQMELGNLGKEEVNQAIMALLSVDKKSHTDGLANICYRRTMGNPFFLFEFLRLLEEEGLLSFHLGIFQWKWDEKNISLKTASTENVVDLLQRKMEKLPQETQGFLQCISCLGASFTIKTIDMIWKHRRMIGIDASTVESGTEELLATLVEENYLETCKNNKYRWTHDNVEQAASSLIEEDTRASFRRSIGEIWYRELGEDHLAPYLFEVANLLNTTGIDVVNIDYAKINLRAAEKAREISAFDSCSNYASQGINMLPENKWDSEPGLAVKLHS
;
A
#
# COMPACT_ATOMS: atom_id res chain seq x y z
N MET A 1 -29.80 2.02 -15.98
CA MET A 1 -28.34 1.99 -16.15
C MET A 1 -27.71 1.90 -14.77
N VAL A 2 -26.75 1.01 -14.58
CA VAL A 2 -25.99 0.89 -13.32
C VAL A 2 -24.55 1.24 -13.63
N LEU A 3 -23.97 2.19 -12.90
CA LEU A 3 -22.57 2.59 -13.02
C LEU A 3 -21.85 2.17 -11.74
N CYS A 4 -20.87 1.29 -11.86
CA CYS A 4 -20.01 0.89 -10.74
C CYS A 4 -18.69 1.65 -10.86
N LEU A 5 -18.34 2.40 -9.81
CA LEU A 5 -17.12 3.18 -9.71
C LEU A 5 -16.29 2.62 -8.56
N ASP A 6 -15.08 2.20 -8.86
CA ASP A 6 -14.15 1.65 -7.88
C ASP A 6 -13.09 2.69 -7.51
N ASP A 7 -12.53 2.57 -6.31
CA ASP A 7 -11.50 3.46 -5.74
C ASP A 7 -11.84 4.97 -5.84
N LEU A 8 -13.04 5.38 -5.44
CA LEU A 8 -13.46 6.80 -5.50
C LEU A 8 -12.53 7.74 -4.72
N GLN A 9 -11.76 7.26 -3.75
CA GLN A 9 -10.80 8.07 -3.00
C GLN A 9 -9.66 8.63 -3.88
N TRP A 10 -9.50 8.11 -5.10
CA TRP A 10 -8.50 8.59 -6.07
C TRP A 10 -9.11 9.54 -7.12
N ALA A 11 -10.41 9.83 -7.05
CA ALA A 11 -11.08 10.71 -8.00
C ALA A 11 -10.68 12.18 -7.78
N ASP A 12 -10.49 12.92 -8.87
CA ASP A 12 -10.31 14.36 -8.82
C ASP A 12 -11.65 15.09 -8.61
N THR A 13 -11.58 16.37 -8.23
CA THR A 13 -12.75 17.22 -8.01
C THR A 13 -13.68 17.23 -9.22
N SER A 14 -13.12 17.39 -10.43
CA SER A 14 -13.89 17.46 -11.66
C SER A 14 -14.68 16.17 -11.95
N SER A 15 -14.12 15.00 -11.64
CA SER A 15 -14.83 13.73 -11.78
C SER A 15 -15.99 13.61 -10.79
N LEU A 16 -15.78 14.05 -9.55
CA LEU A 16 -16.82 14.04 -8.51
C LEU A 16 -17.95 15.04 -8.83
N ASP A 17 -17.63 16.23 -9.35
CA ASP A 17 -18.62 17.23 -9.80
C ASP A 17 -19.56 16.67 -10.88
N ILE A 18 -19.03 15.85 -11.79
CA ILE A 18 -19.86 15.20 -12.82
C ILE A 18 -20.83 14.21 -12.18
N ILE A 19 -20.38 13.43 -11.19
CA ILE A 19 -21.24 12.49 -10.47
C ILE A 19 -22.34 13.26 -9.73
N GLU A 20 -22.00 14.37 -9.07
CA GLU A 20 -22.98 15.23 -8.39
C GLU A 20 -24.03 15.74 -9.37
N LEU A 21 -23.62 16.22 -10.55
CA LEU A 21 -24.52 16.69 -11.60
C LEU A 21 -25.47 15.58 -12.08
N LEU A 22 -24.95 14.38 -12.31
CA LEU A 22 -25.71 13.23 -12.80
C LEU A 22 -26.74 12.76 -11.77
N VAL A 23 -26.36 12.76 -10.49
CA VAL A 23 -27.24 12.35 -9.38
C VAL A 23 -28.31 13.42 -9.10
N SER A 24 -28.00 14.68 -9.38
CA SER A 24 -28.91 15.82 -9.21
C SER A 24 -29.91 16.01 -10.36
N ASP A 25 -29.79 15.26 -11.46
CA ASP A 25 -30.64 15.43 -12.63
C ASP A 25 -32.07 14.93 -12.42
N VAL A 26 -32.94 15.89 -12.10
CA VAL A 26 -34.36 15.70 -11.83
C VAL A 26 -35.15 15.13 -13.02
N GLN A 27 -34.64 15.26 -14.26
CA GLN A 27 -35.37 14.79 -15.45
C GLN A 27 -35.13 13.30 -15.75
N ASN A 28 -34.03 12.72 -15.26
CA ASN A 28 -33.64 11.33 -15.51
C ASN A 28 -33.88 10.40 -14.31
N ARG A 29 -34.79 10.79 -13.41
CA ARG A 29 -35.17 10.03 -12.19
C ARG A 29 -35.39 8.55 -12.49
N GLY A 30 -34.64 7.69 -11.80
CA GLY A 30 -34.81 6.23 -11.80
C GLY A 30 -34.10 5.48 -12.94
N SER A 31 -33.43 6.18 -13.86
CA SER A 31 -32.71 5.53 -14.97
C SER A 31 -31.23 5.28 -14.67
N LEU A 32 -30.71 5.83 -13.57
CA LEU A 32 -29.30 5.74 -13.16
C LEU A 32 -29.18 5.30 -11.71
N MET A 33 -28.42 4.23 -11.48
CA MET A 33 -27.94 3.81 -10.16
C MET A 33 -26.42 3.89 -10.18
N ILE A 34 -25.82 4.53 -9.17
CA ILE A 34 -24.36 4.60 -9.02
C ILE A 34 -23.98 3.79 -7.78
N ILE A 35 -23.03 2.88 -7.95
CA ILE A 35 -22.40 2.14 -6.86
C ILE A 35 -20.96 2.61 -6.78
N GLY A 36 -20.60 3.25 -5.67
CA GLY A 36 -19.25 3.73 -5.40
C GLY A 36 -18.58 2.89 -4.33
N CYS A 37 -17.35 2.45 -4.60
CA CYS A 37 -16.49 1.81 -3.62
C CYS A 37 -15.33 2.76 -3.28
N TYR A 38 -14.99 2.85 -2.00
CA TYR A 38 -13.85 3.62 -1.54
C TYR A 38 -13.30 3.07 -0.22
N ARG A 39 -12.05 3.43 0.09
CA ARG A 39 -11.37 3.05 1.32
C ARG A 39 -11.51 4.15 2.36
N SER A 40 -12.19 3.88 3.46
CA SER A 40 -12.47 4.89 4.50
C SER A 40 -11.21 5.40 5.21
N ASN A 41 -10.19 4.55 5.36
CA ASN A 41 -8.89 4.90 5.96
C ASN A 41 -8.02 5.83 5.08
N GLU A 42 -8.30 5.93 3.78
CA GLU A 42 -7.59 6.83 2.86
C GLU A 42 -8.31 8.20 2.72
N VAL A 43 -9.46 8.38 3.40
CA VAL A 43 -10.33 9.58 3.28
C VAL A 43 -10.35 10.35 4.61
N GLU A 44 -9.20 10.46 5.27
CA GLU A 44 -9.06 11.22 6.51
C GLU A 44 -8.77 12.72 6.24
N GLY A 45 -9.33 13.61 7.07
CA GLY A 45 -9.10 15.07 6.99
C GLY A 45 -9.97 15.79 5.93
N ASN A 46 -9.46 16.89 5.36
CA ASN A 46 -10.12 17.68 4.31
C ASN A 46 -10.01 17.00 2.92
N HIS A 47 -10.26 15.71 2.84
CA HIS A 47 -10.20 14.98 1.57
C HIS A 47 -11.40 15.36 0.69
N VAL A 48 -11.18 15.60 -0.60
CA VAL A 48 -12.22 16.05 -1.55
C VAL A 48 -13.44 15.11 -1.56
N LEU A 49 -13.20 13.80 -1.48
CA LEU A 49 -14.27 12.81 -1.39
C LEU A 49 -15.13 12.96 -0.12
N SER A 50 -14.54 13.37 1.01
CA SER A 50 -15.29 13.60 2.25
C SER A 50 -16.28 14.76 2.10
N ASP A 51 -15.86 15.85 1.45
CA ASP A 51 -16.72 16.99 1.15
C ASP A 51 -17.85 16.59 0.20
N PHE A 52 -17.52 15.83 -0.86
CA PHE A 52 -18.49 15.29 -1.79
C PHE A 52 -19.55 14.40 -1.11
N LEU A 53 -19.14 13.45 -0.27
CA LEU A 53 -20.05 12.57 0.47
C LEU A 53 -20.95 13.37 1.44
N SER A 54 -20.39 14.39 2.11
CA SER A 54 -21.14 15.29 2.99
C SER A 54 -22.21 16.06 2.21
N ASN A 55 -21.87 16.59 1.02
CA ASN A 55 -22.81 17.28 0.14
C ASN A 55 -23.97 16.35 -0.27
N LEU A 56 -23.68 15.10 -0.67
CA LEU A 56 -24.73 14.13 -1.02
C LEU A 56 -25.66 13.83 0.17
N HIS A 57 -25.12 13.75 1.39
CA HIS A 57 -25.92 13.53 2.59
C HIS A 57 -26.81 14.74 2.91
N GLU A 58 -26.30 15.96 2.73
CA GLU A 58 -27.10 17.18 2.85
C GLU A 58 -28.22 17.24 1.81
N MET A 59 -27.92 16.85 0.57
CA MET A 59 -28.92 16.81 -0.51
C MET A 59 -30.06 15.83 -0.21
N GLN A 60 -29.73 14.64 0.30
CA GLN A 60 -30.71 13.66 0.76
C GLN A 60 -31.61 14.24 1.86
N THR A 61 -31.03 14.96 2.83
CA THR A 61 -31.77 15.55 3.95
C THR A 61 -32.68 16.71 3.52
N ARG A 62 -32.28 17.50 2.52
CA ARG A 62 -33.04 18.66 2.04
C ARG A 62 -34.16 18.31 1.08
N ASN A 63 -34.02 17.23 0.32
CA ASN A 63 -34.95 16.83 -0.74
C ASN A 63 -35.25 15.33 -0.66
N ASP A 64 -36.22 14.98 0.20
CA ASP A 64 -36.57 13.59 0.55
C ASP A 64 -36.91 12.68 -0.65
N ASP A 65 -37.24 13.24 -1.82
CA ASP A 65 -37.66 12.49 -3.03
C ASP A 65 -36.64 12.48 -4.19
N LEU A 66 -35.49 13.16 -4.07
CA LEU A 66 -34.54 13.32 -5.20
C LEU A 66 -33.39 12.32 -5.20
N LEU A 67 -32.89 11.92 -4.04
CA LEU A 67 -31.69 11.10 -3.91
C LEU A 67 -31.87 10.01 -2.84
N SER A 68 -31.81 8.75 -3.27
CA SER A 68 -31.66 7.61 -2.36
C SER A 68 -30.19 7.27 -2.22
N LEU A 69 -29.55 7.80 -1.17
CA LEU A 69 -28.18 7.45 -0.80
C LEU A 69 -28.21 6.34 0.24
N THR A 70 -27.49 5.26 -0.02
CA THR A 70 -27.24 4.18 0.95
C THR A 70 -25.73 4.01 1.07
N GLN A 71 -25.22 4.12 2.29
CA GLN A 71 -23.82 3.85 2.60
C GLN A 71 -23.74 2.53 3.38
N MET A 72 -22.87 1.64 2.93
CA MET A 72 -22.62 0.36 3.57
C MET A 72 -21.13 0.26 3.88
N GLU A 73 -20.82 0.18 5.17
CA GLU A 73 -19.45 -0.11 5.62
C GLU A 73 -19.19 -1.61 5.52
N LEU A 74 -18.16 -1.98 4.79
CA LEU A 74 -17.72 -3.37 4.66
C LEU A 74 -16.52 -3.61 5.59
N GLY A 75 -16.79 -4.23 6.73
CA GLY A 75 -15.75 -4.68 7.65
C GLY A 75 -15.15 -6.02 7.24
N ASN A 76 -14.15 -6.46 8.01
CA ASN A 76 -13.64 -7.82 7.92
C ASN A 76 -14.74 -8.85 8.26
N LEU A 77 -14.61 -10.06 7.72
CA LEU A 77 -15.50 -11.19 7.99
C LEU A 77 -15.46 -11.55 9.47
N GLY A 78 -16.62 -11.80 10.07
CA GLY A 78 -16.67 -12.45 11.38
C GLY A 78 -16.24 -13.91 11.29
N LYS A 79 -16.08 -14.55 12.43
CA LYS A 79 -15.66 -15.96 12.51
C LYS A 79 -16.68 -16.88 11.82
N GLU A 80 -17.97 -16.56 11.94
CA GLU A 80 -19.06 -17.28 11.30
C GLU A 80 -18.98 -17.20 9.77
N GLU A 81 -18.75 -16.00 9.24
CA GLU A 81 -18.60 -15.76 7.80
C GLU A 81 -17.34 -16.43 7.26
N VAL A 82 -16.22 -16.40 8.01
CA VAL A 82 -15.01 -17.16 7.66
C VAL A 82 -15.31 -18.66 7.58
N ASN A 83 -16.06 -19.21 8.54
CA ASN A 83 -16.43 -20.63 8.52
C ASN A 83 -17.32 -20.94 7.30
N GLN A 84 -18.28 -20.07 6.97
CA GLN A 84 -19.10 -20.22 5.75
C GLN A 84 -18.27 -20.18 4.47
N ALA A 85 -17.29 -19.28 4.38
CA ALA A 85 -16.38 -19.21 3.25
C ALA A 85 -15.55 -20.51 3.10
N ILE A 86 -15.00 -21.03 4.21
CA ILE A 86 -14.25 -22.30 4.22
C ILE A 86 -15.15 -23.47 3.84
N MET A 87 -16.37 -23.54 4.37
CA MET A 87 -17.34 -24.57 3.99
C MET A 87 -17.63 -24.58 2.50
N ALA A 88 -17.85 -23.40 1.91
CA ALA A 88 -18.11 -23.24 0.49
C ALA A 88 -16.89 -23.67 -0.35
N LEU A 89 -15.68 -23.26 0.03
CA LEU A 89 -14.43 -23.59 -0.67
C LEU A 89 -14.12 -25.10 -0.63
N LEU A 90 -14.31 -25.73 0.55
CA LEU A 90 -13.98 -27.14 0.74
C LEU A 90 -15.16 -28.07 0.41
N SER A 91 -16.31 -27.52 -0.01
CA SER A 91 -17.55 -28.26 -0.28
C SER A 91 -17.98 -29.13 0.92
N VAL A 92 -18.02 -28.53 2.11
CA VAL A 92 -18.41 -29.19 3.37
C VAL A 92 -19.71 -28.61 3.91
N ASP A 93 -20.75 -29.44 4.01
CA ASP A 93 -22.10 -28.99 4.42
C ASP A 93 -22.27 -28.76 5.93
N LYS A 94 -21.42 -29.37 6.75
CA LYS A 94 -21.58 -29.36 8.21
C LYS A 94 -20.60 -28.39 8.88
N LYS A 95 -21.14 -27.29 9.40
CA LYS A 95 -20.40 -26.22 10.10
C LYS A 95 -19.44 -26.71 11.20
N SER A 96 -19.81 -27.77 11.92
CA SER A 96 -18.99 -28.31 13.00
C SER A 96 -17.70 -28.98 12.52
N HIS A 97 -17.62 -29.39 11.24
CA HIS A 97 -16.41 -30.03 10.72
C HIS A 97 -15.30 -29.03 10.42
N THR A 98 -15.66 -27.81 10.00
CA THR A 98 -14.73 -26.75 9.62
C THR A 98 -14.48 -25.74 10.72
N ASP A 99 -15.15 -25.84 11.89
CA ASP A 99 -15.06 -24.83 12.95
C ASP A 99 -13.63 -24.67 13.51
N GLY A 100 -12.91 -25.76 13.73
CA GLY A 100 -11.54 -25.68 14.22
C GLY A 100 -10.58 -25.07 13.21
N LEU A 101 -10.69 -25.44 11.93
CA LEU A 101 -9.96 -24.77 10.84
C LEU A 101 -10.31 -23.28 10.74
N ALA A 102 -11.61 -22.94 10.79
CA ALA A 102 -12.09 -21.55 10.75
C ALA A 102 -11.56 -20.72 11.93
N ASN A 103 -11.44 -21.30 13.12
CA ASN A 103 -10.81 -20.65 14.27
C ASN A 103 -9.33 -20.34 14.05
N ILE A 104 -8.60 -21.23 13.39
CA ILE A 104 -7.19 -20.99 13.04
C ILE A 104 -7.14 -19.87 11.99
N CYS A 105 -7.88 -20.01 10.89
CA CYS A 105 -7.89 -19.01 9.82
C CYS A 105 -8.30 -17.63 10.34
N TYR A 106 -9.40 -17.51 11.08
CA TYR A 106 -9.86 -16.23 11.63
C TYR A 106 -8.81 -15.56 12.52
N ARG A 107 -8.14 -16.32 13.41
CA ARG A 107 -7.07 -15.77 14.27
C ARG A 107 -5.87 -15.28 13.47
N ARG A 108 -5.55 -15.92 12.36
CA ARG A 108 -4.39 -15.56 11.52
C ARG A 108 -4.68 -14.41 10.58
N THR A 109 -5.93 -14.28 10.13
CA THR A 109 -6.31 -13.32 9.08
C THR A 109 -7.16 -12.16 9.58
N MET A 110 -7.61 -12.21 10.84
CA MET A 110 -8.51 -11.23 11.46
C MET A 110 -9.77 -10.98 10.63
N GLY A 111 -10.20 -11.99 9.87
CA GLY A 111 -11.39 -11.92 9.03
C GLY A 111 -11.20 -11.25 7.67
N ASN A 112 -10.02 -10.77 7.32
CA ASN A 112 -9.81 -10.17 6.01
C ASN A 112 -9.94 -11.24 4.90
N PRO A 113 -10.86 -11.06 3.92
CA PRO A 113 -11.10 -12.07 2.88
C PRO A 113 -9.86 -12.41 2.05
N PHE A 114 -9.09 -11.42 1.61
CA PHE A 114 -7.89 -11.65 0.79
C PHE A 114 -6.89 -12.54 1.54
N PHE A 115 -6.63 -12.25 2.81
CA PHE A 115 -5.71 -13.07 3.62
C PHE A 115 -6.29 -14.43 3.98
N LEU A 116 -7.61 -14.58 4.11
CA LEU A 116 -8.24 -15.90 4.26
C LEU A 116 -7.88 -16.81 3.09
N PHE A 117 -8.01 -16.31 1.86
CA PHE A 117 -7.68 -17.09 0.67
C PHE A 117 -6.18 -17.38 0.55
N GLU A 118 -5.31 -16.39 0.80
CA GLU A 118 -3.86 -16.61 0.79
C GLU A 118 -3.40 -17.57 1.89
N PHE A 119 -3.98 -17.52 3.09
CA PHE A 119 -3.69 -18.47 4.15
C PHE A 119 -4.10 -19.89 3.76
N LEU A 120 -5.27 -20.07 3.14
CA LEU A 120 -5.71 -21.38 2.67
C LEU A 120 -4.81 -21.93 1.54
N ARG A 121 -4.37 -21.09 0.60
CA ARG A 121 -3.40 -21.46 -0.44
C ARG A 121 -2.07 -21.89 0.17
N LEU A 122 -1.56 -21.16 1.16
CA LEU A 122 -0.34 -21.56 1.87
C LEU A 122 -0.49 -22.94 2.52
N LEU A 123 -1.63 -23.20 3.19
CA LEU A 123 -1.88 -24.51 3.80
C LEU A 123 -1.89 -25.62 2.73
N GLU A 124 -2.41 -25.35 1.55
CA GLU A 124 -2.40 -26.28 0.43
C GLU A 124 -0.98 -26.55 -0.10
N GLU A 125 -0.22 -25.49 -0.38
CA GLU A 125 1.17 -25.56 -0.85
C GLU A 125 2.09 -26.31 0.14
N GLU A 126 1.88 -26.14 1.45
CA GLU A 126 2.64 -26.83 2.48
C GLU A 126 2.11 -28.24 2.80
N GLY A 127 1.07 -28.69 2.09
CA GLY A 127 0.44 -30.00 2.27
C GLY A 127 -0.29 -30.17 3.61
N LEU A 128 -0.57 -29.07 4.30
CA LEU A 128 -1.31 -29.04 5.56
C LEU A 128 -2.83 -29.13 5.35
N LEU A 129 -3.28 -28.65 4.20
CA LEU A 129 -4.61 -28.83 3.65
C LEU A 129 -4.45 -29.58 2.33
N SER A 130 -5.04 -30.76 2.19
CA SER A 130 -4.85 -31.57 0.97
C SER A 130 -6.12 -32.26 0.53
N PHE A 131 -6.33 -32.32 -0.77
CA PHE A 131 -7.45 -33.03 -1.34
C PHE A 131 -7.14 -34.52 -1.49
N HIS A 132 -7.88 -35.37 -0.78
CA HIS A 132 -7.65 -36.80 -0.78
C HIS A 132 -8.47 -37.49 -1.87
N LEU A 133 -7.84 -37.75 -3.03
CA LEU A 133 -8.49 -38.31 -4.22
C LEU A 133 -9.28 -39.60 -3.96
N GLY A 134 -8.80 -40.47 -3.07
CA GLY A 134 -9.46 -41.76 -2.80
C GLY A 134 -10.84 -41.65 -2.13
N ILE A 135 -11.13 -40.55 -1.46
CA ILE A 135 -12.43 -40.31 -0.78
C ILE A 135 -13.10 -39.02 -1.24
N PHE A 136 -12.52 -38.30 -2.21
CA PHE A 136 -12.98 -37.02 -2.72
C PHE A 136 -13.30 -35.99 -1.63
N GLN A 137 -12.44 -35.91 -0.62
CA GLN A 137 -12.60 -34.99 0.50
C GLN A 137 -11.28 -34.31 0.85
N TRP A 138 -11.39 -33.05 1.29
CA TRP A 138 -10.29 -32.33 1.91
C TRP A 138 -9.94 -32.94 3.26
N LYS A 139 -8.64 -33.03 3.54
CA LYS A 139 -8.08 -33.43 4.83
C LYS A 139 -7.14 -32.36 5.36
N TRP A 140 -7.24 -32.13 6.66
CA TRP A 140 -6.36 -31.27 7.41
C TRP A 140 -6.18 -31.80 8.83
N ASP A 141 -5.10 -31.40 9.49
CA ASP A 141 -4.88 -31.66 10.91
C ASP A 141 -4.72 -30.31 11.61
N GLU A 142 -5.71 -29.94 12.42
CA GLU A 142 -5.75 -28.66 13.13
C GLU A 142 -4.57 -28.47 14.09
N LYS A 143 -4.07 -29.55 14.71
CA LYS A 143 -2.91 -29.48 15.60
C LYS A 143 -1.65 -29.24 14.78
N ASN A 144 -1.49 -29.96 13.68
CA ASN A 144 -0.34 -29.78 12.79
C ASN A 144 -0.32 -28.38 12.18
N ILE A 145 -1.47 -27.89 11.70
CA ILE A 145 -1.63 -26.51 11.20
C ILE A 145 -1.26 -25.52 12.30
N SER A 146 -1.80 -25.66 13.50
CA SER A 146 -1.52 -24.73 14.61
C SER A 146 -0.04 -24.73 15.00
N LEU A 147 0.63 -25.89 14.97
CA LEU A 147 2.05 -26.02 15.30
C LEU A 147 2.95 -25.42 14.20
N LYS A 148 2.70 -25.75 12.94
CA LYS A 148 3.52 -25.22 11.81
C LYS A 148 3.30 -23.73 11.56
N THR A 149 2.08 -23.24 11.82
CA THR A 149 1.76 -21.82 11.66
C THR A 149 1.92 -21.03 12.95
N ALA A 150 2.43 -21.64 14.04
CA ALA A 150 2.56 -21.02 15.36
C ALA A 150 3.27 -19.66 15.29
N SER A 151 4.35 -19.60 14.52
CA SER A 151 5.20 -18.44 14.27
C SER A 151 4.70 -17.46 13.20
N THR A 152 3.53 -17.70 12.60
CA THR A 152 2.89 -16.76 11.67
C THR A 152 1.91 -15.92 12.50
N GLU A 153 2.40 -14.94 13.25
CA GLU A 153 1.60 -14.22 14.24
C GLU A 153 0.47 -13.42 13.57
N ASN A 154 0.74 -12.90 12.38
CA ASN A 154 -0.23 -12.14 11.59
C ASN A 154 -0.10 -12.41 10.08
N VAL A 155 -0.95 -11.72 9.33
CA VAL A 155 -1.02 -11.74 7.87
C VAL A 155 0.31 -11.35 7.19
N VAL A 156 0.99 -10.34 7.72
CA VAL A 156 2.20 -9.78 7.11
C VAL A 156 3.31 -10.85 7.16
N ASP A 157 3.44 -11.58 8.26
CA ASP A 157 4.40 -12.68 8.41
C ASP A 157 4.16 -13.79 7.38
N LEU A 158 2.90 -14.06 7.04
CA LEU A 158 2.57 -15.06 6.02
C LEU A 158 3.09 -14.63 4.64
N LEU A 159 2.77 -13.40 4.25
CA LEU A 159 3.17 -12.85 2.97
C LEU A 159 4.69 -12.74 2.88
N GLN A 160 5.33 -12.29 3.96
CA GLN A 160 6.79 -12.23 4.06
C GLN A 160 7.41 -13.61 3.80
N ARG A 161 6.93 -14.66 4.45
CA ARG A 161 7.44 -16.03 4.23
C ARG A 161 7.24 -16.55 2.82
N LYS A 162 6.12 -16.18 2.18
CA LYS A 162 5.89 -16.53 0.77
C LYS A 162 6.91 -15.80 -0.12
N MET A 163 7.16 -14.53 0.16
CA MET A 163 8.18 -13.74 -0.55
C MET A 163 9.60 -14.26 -0.30
N GLU A 164 9.93 -14.73 0.90
CA GLU A 164 11.23 -15.34 1.24
C GLU A 164 11.54 -16.62 0.45
N LYS A 165 10.51 -17.26 -0.13
CA LYS A 165 10.66 -18.43 -1.03
C LYS A 165 10.97 -18.03 -2.48
N LEU A 166 10.81 -16.76 -2.86
CA LEU A 166 11.10 -16.26 -4.21
C LEU A 166 12.61 -16.20 -4.49
N PRO A 167 13.05 -16.10 -5.76
CA PRO A 167 14.45 -15.85 -6.07
C PRO A 167 14.99 -14.60 -5.37
N GLN A 168 16.27 -14.62 -4.97
CA GLN A 168 16.94 -13.50 -4.27
C GLN A 168 16.82 -12.17 -5.02
N GLU A 169 16.88 -12.19 -6.35
CA GLU A 169 16.67 -11.00 -7.18
C GLU A 169 15.25 -10.43 -7.04
N THR A 170 14.23 -11.29 -7.04
CA THR A 170 12.83 -10.90 -6.85
C THR A 170 12.57 -10.37 -5.43
N GLN A 171 13.21 -10.96 -4.41
CA GLN A 171 13.15 -10.45 -3.04
C GLN A 171 13.76 -9.05 -2.93
N GLY A 172 14.95 -8.86 -3.51
CA GLY A 172 15.59 -7.54 -3.59
C GLY A 172 14.74 -6.52 -4.36
N PHE A 173 14.05 -6.97 -5.41
CA PHE A 173 13.15 -6.13 -6.18
C PHE A 173 11.96 -5.68 -5.34
N LEU A 174 11.32 -6.60 -4.59
CA LEU A 174 10.24 -6.31 -3.64
C LEU A 174 10.67 -5.29 -2.57
N GLN A 175 11.85 -5.47 -1.96
CA GLN A 175 12.43 -4.52 -0.99
C GLN A 175 12.63 -3.13 -1.60
N CYS A 176 13.12 -3.07 -2.85
CA CYS A 176 13.35 -1.82 -3.56
C CYS A 176 12.03 -1.09 -3.83
N ILE A 177 11.02 -1.77 -4.39
CA ILE A 177 9.75 -1.13 -4.76
C ILE A 177 8.88 -0.80 -3.53
N SER A 178 9.04 -1.51 -2.40
CA SER A 178 8.35 -1.15 -1.14
C SER A 178 8.85 0.16 -0.53
N CYS A 179 9.96 0.69 -1.03
CA CYS A 179 10.45 2.02 -0.66
C CYS A 179 9.80 3.14 -1.51
N LEU A 180 9.15 2.81 -2.64
CA LEU A 180 8.60 3.80 -3.58
C LEU A 180 7.16 4.25 -3.23
N GLY A 181 6.58 3.67 -2.18
CA GLY A 181 5.23 3.92 -1.70
C GLY A 181 4.17 3.07 -2.41
N ALA A 182 2.90 3.48 -2.24
CA ALA A 182 1.74 2.69 -2.65
C ALA A 182 1.70 2.39 -4.16
N SER A 183 2.24 3.28 -5.00
CA SER A 183 2.20 3.11 -6.45
C SER A 183 3.38 3.76 -7.16
N PHE A 184 3.81 3.19 -8.28
CA PHE A 184 5.05 3.57 -8.96
C PHE A 184 4.98 3.27 -10.46
N THR A 185 5.83 3.94 -11.25
CA THR A 185 5.93 3.71 -12.70
C THR A 185 7.14 2.87 -13.03
N ILE A 186 7.09 2.12 -14.14
CA ILE A 186 8.26 1.36 -14.62
C ILE A 186 9.50 2.23 -14.79
N LYS A 187 9.33 3.47 -15.29
CA LYS A 187 10.42 4.43 -15.47
C LYS A 187 11.12 4.76 -14.14
N THR A 188 10.34 4.95 -13.08
CA THR A 188 10.87 5.19 -11.72
C THR A 188 11.65 3.98 -11.22
N ILE A 189 11.11 2.78 -11.43
CA ILE A 189 11.77 1.54 -11.00
C ILE A 189 13.08 1.34 -11.75
N ASP A 190 13.09 1.42 -13.09
CA ASP A 190 14.28 1.23 -13.93
C ASP A 190 15.43 2.15 -13.51
N MET A 191 15.10 3.40 -13.19
CA MET A 191 16.02 4.43 -12.78
C MET A 191 16.79 4.08 -11.50
N ILE A 192 16.14 3.36 -10.58
CA ILE A 192 16.72 2.94 -9.31
C ILE A 192 17.33 1.55 -9.44
N TRP A 193 16.61 0.61 -10.08
CA TRP A 193 16.97 -0.80 -10.20
C TRP A 193 18.24 -1.04 -11.00
N LYS A 194 18.57 -0.18 -11.97
CA LYS A 194 19.87 -0.23 -12.65
C LYS A 194 21.07 -0.10 -11.70
N HIS A 195 20.85 0.48 -10.51
CA HIS A 195 21.85 0.64 -9.45
C HIS A 195 21.68 -0.37 -8.30
N ARG A 196 20.94 -1.47 -8.49
CA ARG A 196 20.65 -2.47 -7.44
C ARG A 196 21.89 -3.02 -6.70
N ARG A 197 23.05 -3.08 -7.36
CA ARG A 197 24.31 -3.48 -6.72
C ARG A 197 24.79 -2.49 -5.66
N MET A 198 24.48 -1.20 -5.80
CA MET A 198 24.84 -0.16 -4.81
C MET A 198 24.01 -0.26 -3.53
N ILE A 199 22.83 -0.87 -3.60
CA ILE A 199 21.94 -1.13 -2.45
C ILE A 199 22.10 -2.54 -1.90
N GLY A 200 23.18 -3.25 -2.25
CA GLY A 200 23.51 -4.56 -1.70
C GLY A 200 22.76 -5.74 -2.32
N ILE A 201 22.05 -5.54 -3.44
CA ILE A 201 21.35 -6.60 -4.17
C ILE A 201 22.26 -7.08 -5.30
N ASP A 202 22.99 -8.16 -5.07
CA ASP A 202 23.84 -8.80 -6.05
C ASP A 202 23.19 -10.09 -6.56
N ALA A 203 22.51 -10.01 -7.71
CA ALA A 203 21.93 -11.19 -8.34
C ALA A 203 23.06 -11.98 -9.03
N SER A 204 23.37 -13.16 -8.50
CA SER A 204 24.37 -14.08 -9.06
C SER A 204 23.90 -14.82 -10.33
N THR A 205 22.62 -14.67 -10.68
CA THR A 205 21.95 -15.29 -11.84
C THR A 205 21.68 -14.30 -12.96
N VAL A 206 21.24 -14.82 -14.12
CA VAL A 206 20.82 -14.03 -15.30
C VAL A 206 19.95 -12.86 -14.87
N GLU A 207 20.36 -11.64 -15.21
CA GLU A 207 19.68 -10.41 -14.80
C GLU A 207 18.31 -10.33 -15.48
N SER A 208 17.24 -10.65 -14.74
CA SER A 208 15.89 -10.48 -15.25
C SER A 208 15.58 -9.00 -15.45
N GLY A 209 14.90 -8.68 -16.56
CA GLY A 209 14.43 -7.33 -16.82
C GLY A 209 13.40 -6.89 -15.77
N THR A 210 13.27 -5.59 -15.52
CA THR A 210 12.24 -5.05 -14.64
C THR A 210 10.83 -5.46 -15.04
N GLU A 211 10.54 -5.53 -16.35
CA GLU A 211 9.27 -6.02 -16.89
C GLU A 211 8.97 -7.48 -16.51
N GLU A 212 9.98 -8.36 -16.55
CA GLU A 212 9.82 -9.77 -16.19
C GLU A 212 9.56 -9.96 -14.69
N LEU A 213 10.29 -9.20 -13.86
CA LEU A 213 10.07 -9.18 -12.41
C LEU A 213 8.67 -8.64 -12.08
N LEU A 214 8.23 -7.55 -12.72
CA LEU A 214 6.89 -6.99 -12.53
C LEU A 214 5.81 -7.97 -12.99
N ALA A 215 5.98 -8.64 -14.13
CA ALA A 215 5.04 -9.65 -14.60
C ALA A 215 4.89 -10.79 -13.58
N THR A 216 6.01 -11.28 -13.03
CA THR A 216 6.01 -12.30 -11.97
C THR A 216 5.23 -11.81 -10.73
N LEU A 217 5.45 -10.58 -10.28
CA LEU A 217 4.76 -10.04 -9.11
C LEU A 217 3.26 -9.79 -9.35
N VAL A 218 2.86 -9.51 -10.59
CA VAL A 218 1.45 -9.39 -10.97
C VAL A 218 0.79 -10.77 -11.04
N GLU A 219 1.48 -11.79 -11.57
CA GLU A 219 0.99 -13.18 -11.58
C GLU A 219 0.82 -13.74 -10.16
N GLU A 220 1.74 -13.40 -9.25
CA GLU A 220 1.65 -13.73 -7.82
C GLU A 220 0.63 -12.87 -7.05
N ASN A 221 -0.05 -11.93 -7.73
CA ASN A 221 -1.08 -11.05 -7.18
C ASN A 221 -0.57 -10.10 -6.06
N TYR A 222 0.73 -9.81 -6.05
CA TYR A 222 1.32 -8.82 -5.15
C TYR A 222 1.13 -7.39 -5.66
N LEU A 223 1.13 -7.26 -6.98
CA LEU A 223 0.93 -5.99 -7.68
C LEU A 223 -0.24 -6.10 -8.66
N GLU A 224 -0.84 -4.95 -8.95
CA GLU A 224 -1.80 -4.80 -10.05
C GLU A 224 -1.28 -3.79 -11.08
N THR A 225 -1.65 -4.01 -12.34
CA THR A 225 -1.29 -3.11 -13.44
C THR A 225 -2.36 -2.03 -13.60
N CYS A 226 -1.96 -0.78 -13.51
CA CYS A 226 -2.79 0.39 -13.77
C CYS A 226 -2.57 0.93 -15.19
N LYS A 227 -3.38 1.91 -15.59
CA LYS A 227 -3.16 2.66 -16.84
C LYS A 227 -1.79 3.34 -16.84
N ASN A 228 -1.23 3.57 -18.03
CA ASN A 228 0.02 4.31 -18.26
C ASN A 228 1.29 3.66 -17.66
N ASN A 229 1.40 2.31 -17.69
CA ASN A 229 2.56 1.57 -17.16
C ASN A 229 2.88 1.90 -15.69
N LYS A 230 1.81 2.12 -14.93
CA LYS A 230 1.84 2.32 -13.48
C LYS A 230 1.46 1.01 -12.81
N TYR A 231 2.08 0.73 -11.68
CA TYR A 231 1.83 -0.43 -10.84
C TYR A 231 1.46 0.06 -9.44
N ARG A 232 0.66 -0.74 -8.73
CA ARG A 232 0.21 -0.47 -7.37
C ARG A 232 0.22 -1.77 -6.58
N TRP A 233 0.49 -1.68 -5.28
CA TRP A 233 0.31 -2.82 -4.38
C TRP A 233 -1.15 -3.22 -4.32
N THR A 234 -1.44 -4.51 -4.42
CA THR A 234 -2.82 -5.01 -4.28
C THR A 234 -3.40 -4.66 -2.91
N HIS A 235 -2.56 -4.60 -1.87
CA HIS A 235 -2.95 -4.20 -0.51
C HIS A 235 -1.73 -3.70 0.29
N ASP A 236 -1.95 -2.75 1.22
CA ASP A 236 -0.96 -2.23 2.16
C ASP A 236 -0.16 -3.30 2.92
N ASN A 237 -0.78 -4.42 3.31
CA ASN A 237 -0.07 -5.50 4.00
C ASN A 237 0.91 -6.25 3.09
N VAL A 238 0.69 -6.21 1.76
CA VAL A 238 1.65 -6.76 0.78
C VAL A 238 2.88 -5.84 0.72
N GLU A 239 2.67 -4.52 0.66
CA GLU A 239 3.76 -3.54 0.77
C GLU A 239 4.51 -3.70 2.10
N GLN A 240 3.79 -3.84 3.20
CA GLN A 240 4.37 -4.02 4.53
C GLN A 240 5.18 -5.33 4.62
N ALA A 241 4.70 -6.42 4.02
CA ALA A 241 5.42 -7.69 3.97
C ALA A 241 6.71 -7.57 3.16
N ALA A 242 6.66 -6.92 2.00
CA ALA A 242 7.83 -6.64 1.18
C ALA A 242 8.85 -5.75 1.92
N SER A 243 8.37 -4.74 2.65
CA SER A 243 9.20 -3.86 3.49
C SER A 243 9.84 -4.63 4.67
N SER A 244 9.13 -5.63 5.21
CA SER A 244 9.62 -6.48 6.31
C SER A 244 10.71 -7.46 5.89
N LEU A 245 10.88 -7.69 4.58
CA LEU A 245 12.06 -8.40 4.06
C LEU A 245 13.36 -7.63 4.32
N ILE A 246 13.29 -6.32 4.55
CA ILE A 246 14.46 -5.51 4.88
C ILE A 246 14.74 -5.65 6.38
N GLU A 247 15.93 -6.14 6.72
CA GLU A 247 16.37 -6.30 8.11
C GLU A 247 16.21 -4.99 8.89
N GLU A 248 15.64 -5.06 10.09
CA GLU A 248 15.30 -3.89 10.91
C GLU A 248 16.52 -2.96 11.10
N ASP A 249 17.67 -3.55 11.40
CA ASP A 249 18.92 -2.83 11.67
C ASP A 249 19.48 -2.09 10.43
N THR A 250 19.14 -2.53 9.22
CA THR A 250 19.64 -1.95 7.96
C THR A 250 18.58 -1.16 7.20
N ARG A 251 17.31 -1.23 7.62
CA ARG A 251 16.18 -0.61 6.92
C ARG A 251 16.36 0.89 6.68
N ALA A 252 16.83 1.62 7.69
CA ALA A 252 17.09 3.05 7.56
C ALA A 252 18.19 3.35 6.54
N SER A 253 19.30 2.59 6.55
CA SER A 253 20.36 2.76 5.55
C SER A 253 19.90 2.38 4.14
N PHE A 254 19.14 1.29 3.99
CA PHE A 254 18.64 0.81 2.70
C PHE A 254 17.71 1.83 2.05
N ARG A 255 16.70 2.32 2.80
CA ARG A 255 15.78 3.36 2.33
C ARG A 255 16.52 4.63 1.92
N ARG A 256 17.53 5.04 2.69
CA ARG A 256 18.35 6.20 2.33
C ARG A 256 19.09 5.98 1.01
N SER A 257 19.71 4.82 0.81
CA SER A 257 20.43 4.54 -0.43
C SER A 257 19.51 4.58 -1.66
N ILE A 258 18.25 4.14 -1.53
CA ILE A 258 17.23 4.32 -2.57
C ILE A 258 16.97 5.81 -2.83
N GLY A 259 16.74 6.61 -1.78
CA GLY A 259 16.53 8.06 -1.90
C GLY A 259 17.71 8.79 -2.55
N GLU A 260 18.94 8.42 -2.19
CA GLU A 260 20.18 8.97 -2.74
C GLU A 260 20.35 8.67 -4.23
N ILE A 261 20.08 7.42 -4.64
CA ILE A 261 20.11 7.01 -6.04
C ILE A 261 19.05 7.78 -6.82
N TRP A 262 17.83 7.84 -6.30
CA TRP A 262 16.72 8.48 -6.98
C TRP A 262 16.95 9.98 -7.15
N TYR A 263 17.44 10.67 -6.12
CA TYR A 263 17.81 12.08 -6.19
C TYR A 263 18.91 12.34 -7.24
N ARG A 264 19.98 11.54 -7.20
CA ARG A 264 21.11 11.68 -8.14
C ARG A 264 20.68 11.52 -9.59
N GLU A 265 19.82 10.55 -9.86
CA GLU A 265 19.37 10.24 -11.21
C GLU A 265 18.35 11.26 -11.74
N LEU A 266 17.49 11.82 -10.88
CA LEU A 266 16.51 12.84 -11.31
C LEU A 266 17.20 14.14 -11.66
N GLY A 267 18.21 14.50 -10.86
CA GLY A 267 18.77 15.83 -10.85
C GLY A 267 17.75 16.88 -10.39
N GLU A 268 18.18 18.13 -10.34
CA GLU A 268 17.39 19.25 -9.83
C GLU A 268 16.13 19.53 -10.67
N ASP A 269 16.22 19.36 -11.99
CA ASP A 269 15.17 19.73 -12.94
C ASP A 269 13.94 18.79 -12.88
N HIS A 270 14.14 17.54 -12.49
CA HIS A 270 13.07 16.53 -12.46
C HIS A 270 12.64 16.12 -11.05
N LEU A 271 13.20 16.74 -10.00
CA LEU A 271 12.88 16.40 -8.62
C LEU A 271 11.47 16.83 -8.20
N ALA A 272 10.95 17.95 -8.72
CA ALA A 272 9.72 18.57 -8.22
C ALA A 272 8.49 17.63 -8.12
N PRO A 273 8.23 16.71 -9.08
CA PRO A 273 7.14 15.75 -8.99
C PRO A 273 7.33 14.68 -7.90
N TYR A 274 8.58 14.34 -7.57
CA TYR A 274 8.96 13.25 -6.64
C TYR A 274 9.54 13.77 -5.32
N LEU A 275 9.38 15.08 -5.06
CA LEU A 275 10.10 15.76 -4.00
C LEU A 275 9.78 15.19 -2.61
N PHE A 276 8.52 14.85 -2.35
CA PHE A 276 8.11 14.32 -1.05
C PHE A 276 8.58 12.88 -0.85
N GLU A 277 8.47 12.06 -1.89
CA GLU A 277 8.91 10.66 -1.90
C GLU A 277 10.42 10.57 -1.64
N VAL A 278 11.21 11.38 -2.36
CA VAL A 278 12.66 11.46 -2.17
C VAL A 278 13.00 12.02 -0.78
N ALA A 279 12.36 13.10 -0.33
CA ALA A 279 12.59 13.66 1.00
C ALA A 279 12.30 12.63 2.10
N ASN A 280 11.20 11.88 2.00
CA ASN A 280 10.82 10.86 2.98
C ASN A 280 11.80 9.69 3.03
N LEU A 281 12.40 9.31 1.90
CA LEU A 281 13.44 8.28 1.88
C LEU A 281 14.74 8.75 2.56
N LEU A 282 15.10 10.02 2.35
CA LEU A 282 16.30 10.64 2.95
C LEU A 282 16.11 10.93 4.45
N ASN A 283 14.89 11.23 4.88
CA ASN A 283 14.49 11.53 6.27
C ASN A 283 14.34 10.27 7.14
N THR A 284 15.31 9.36 7.04
CA THR A 284 15.28 8.10 7.77
C THR A 284 15.66 8.29 9.22
N THR A 285 14.77 7.85 10.12
CA THR A 285 14.93 7.96 11.57
C THR A 285 16.13 7.15 12.06
N GLY A 286 16.76 7.61 13.15
CA GLY A 286 17.83 6.88 13.84
C GLY A 286 19.23 7.04 13.24
N ILE A 287 19.40 7.90 12.23
CA ILE A 287 20.72 8.21 11.67
C ILE A 287 20.89 9.72 11.59
N ASP A 288 21.73 10.25 12.47
CA ASP A 288 22.13 11.66 12.42
C ASP A 288 23.09 11.85 11.23
N VAL A 289 22.59 12.47 10.17
CA VAL A 289 23.35 12.79 8.97
C VAL A 289 23.38 14.30 8.79
N VAL A 290 24.58 14.87 8.91
CA VAL A 290 24.82 16.25 8.48
C VAL A 290 25.04 16.24 6.97
N ASN A 291 24.04 16.68 6.19
CA ASN A 291 24.12 16.77 4.75
C ASN A 291 23.32 17.99 4.23
N ILE A 292 24.05 18.93 3.65
CA ILE A 292 23.52 20.21 3.19
C ILE A 292 22.53 20.03 2.03
N ASP A 293 22.75 19.06 1.14
CA ASP A 293 21.84 18.84 0.02
C ASP A 293 20.51 18.24 0.51
N TYR A 294 20.52 17.41 1.54
CA TYR A 294 19.29 16.89 2.14
C TYR A 294 18.54 18.00 2.90
N ALA A 295 19.27 18.91 3.56
CA ALA A 295 18.67 20.09 4.15
C ALA A 295 17.99 21.00 3.11
N LYS A 296 18.58 21.16 1.91
CA LYS A 296 17.95 21.89 0.79
C LYS A 296 16.70 21.18 0.25
N ILE A 297 16.75 19.86 0.10
CA ILE A 297 15.58 19.06 -0.32
C ILE A 297 14.43 19.23 0.68
N ASN A 298 14.74 19.14 1.98
CA ASN A 298 13.77 19.36 3.06
C ASN A 298 13.20 20.78 3.08
N LEU A 299 14.03 21.81 2.83
CA LEU A 299 13.52 23.17 2.68
C LEU A 299 12.50 23.26 1.54
N ARG A 300 12.82 22.72 0.36
CA ARG A 300 11.89 22.72 -0.78
C ARG A 300 10.62 21.94 -0.48
N ALA A 301 10.73 20.81 0.22
CA ALA A 301 9.57 20.03 0.64
C ALA A 301 8.70 20.82 1.63
N ALA A 302 9.30 21.52 2.59
CA ALA A 302 8.60 22.42 3.50
C ALA A 302 7.90 23.57 2.77
N GLU A 303 8.59 24.24 1.83
CA GLU A 303 8.01 25.31 1.02
C GLU A 303 6.82 24.80 0.18
N LYS A 304 6.95 23.65 -0.49
CA LYS A 304 5.86 23.01 -1.24
C LYS A 304 4.69 22.61 -0.34
N ALA A 305 4.97 22.05 0.85
CA ALA A 305 3.95 21.70 1.83
C ALA A 305 3.19 22.95 2.32
N ARG A 306 3.89 24.08 2.51
CA ARG A 306 3.27 25.37 2.86
C ARG A 306 2.37 25.90 1.74
N GLU A 307 2.79 25.78 0.48
CA GLU A 307 1.98 26.20 -0.67
C GLU A 307 0.63 25.45 -0.76
N ILE A 308 0.61 24.18 -0.37
CA ILE A 308 -0.62 23.36 -0.31
C ILE A 308 -1.29 23.38 1.08
N SER A 309 -0.88 24.29 1.98
CA SER A 309 -1.44 24.45 3.34
C SER A 309 -1.32 23.21 4.25
N ALA A 310 -0.38 22.31 3.99
CA ALA A 310 -0.06 21.15 4.82
C ALA A 310 0.94 21.51 5.93
N PHE A 311 0.50 22.29 6.92
CA PHE A 311 1.37 22.91 7.93
C PHE A 311 2.13 21.91 8.81
N ASP A 312 1.52 20.77 9.17
CA ASP A 312 2.21 19.73 9.96
C ASP A 312 3.36 19.11 9.16
N SER A 313 3.13 18.82 7.88
CA SER A 313 4.17 18.34 6.97
C SER A 313 5.27 19.39 6.78
N CYS A 314 4.90 20.66 6.61
CA CYS A 314 5.85 21.77 6.51
C CYS A 314 6.78 21.83 7.74
N SER A 315 6.21 21.79 8.94
CA SER A 315 6.95 21.81 10.21
C SER A 315 7.88 20.60 10.34
N ASN A 316 7.40 19.40 9.95
CA ASN A 316 8.20 18.19 9.97
C ASN A 316 9.40 18.27 9.01
N TYR A 317 9.18 18.62 7.74
CA TYR A 317 10.28 18.75 6.77
C TYR A 317 11.28 19.84 7.17
N ALA A 318 10.81 20.98 7.65
CA ALA A 318 11.70 22.03 8.16
C ALA A 318 12.58 21.52 9.32
N SER A 319 11.97 20.82 10.29
CA SER A 319 12.69 20.24 11.43
C SER A 319 13.74 19.21 11.00
N GLN A 320 13.40 18.33 10.06
CA GLN A 320 14.37 17.38 9.48
C GLN A 320 15.52 18.10 8.78
N GLY A 321 15.22 19.13 7.98
CA GLY A 321 16.24 19.96 7.34
C GLY A 321 17.16 20.66 8.34
N ILE A 322 16.63 21.16 9.46
CA ILE A 322 17.43 21.79 10.53
C ILE A 322 18.39 20.79 11.17
N ASN A 323 17.97 19.55 11.38
CA ASN A 323 18.79 18.49 11.98
C ASN A 323 19.92 18.03 11.04
N MET A 324 19.76 18.21 9.74
CA MET A 324 20.76 17.87 8.73
C MET A 324 21.81 18.96 8.49
N LEU A 325 21.68 20.11 9.15
CA LEU A 325 22.67 21.19 9.11
C LEU A 325 23.76 20.97 10.17
N PRO A 326 24.99 21.43 9.92
CA PRO A 326 26.07 21.34 10.92
C PRO A 326 25.78 22.21 12.14
N GLU A 327 26.46 21.98 13.27
CA GLU A 327 26.26 22.78 14.49
C GLU A 327 26.51 24.29 14.27
N ASN A 328 27.49 24.63 13.43
CA ASN A 328 27.83 26.00 13.04
C ASN A 328 27.01 26.54 11.85
N LYS A 329 25.79 26.02 11.64
CA LYS A 329 24.91 26.36 10.49
C LYS A 329 24.67 27.85 10.26
N TRP A 330 24.64 28.65 11.32
CA TRP A 330 24.44 30.10 11.20
C TRP A 330 25.64 30.82 10.58
N ASP A 331 26.83 30.23 10.66
CA ASP A 331 28.05 30.77 10.05
C ASP A 331 28.33 30.12 8.69
N SER A 332 28.12 28.80 8.56
CA SER A 332 28.44 28.06 7.34
C SER A 332 27.36 28.17 6.26
N GLU A 333 26.08 28.18 6.66
CA GLU A 333 24.91 28.12 5.76
C GLU A 333 23.80 29.11 6.20
N PRO A 334 24.10 30.40 6.43
CA PRO A 334 23.18 31.36 7.06
C PRO A 334 21.84 31.48 6.34
N GLY A 335 21.86 31.54 5.00
CA GLY A 335 20.65 31.70 4.21
C GLY A 335 19.72 30.48 4.29
N LEU A 336 20.28 29.28 4.29
CA LEU A 336 19.53 28.03 4.41
C LEU A 336 19.01 27.85 5.84
N ALA A 337 19.83 28.15 6.84
CA ALA A 337 19.43 28.11 8.25
C ALA A 337 18.26 29.05 8.54
N VAL A 338 18.31 30.31 8.06
CA VAL A 338 17.21 31.26 8.24
C VAL A 338 15.91 30.77 7.63
N LYS A 339 15.94 30.30 6.37
CA LYS A 339 14.73 29.83 5.68
C LYS A 339 14.10 28.60 6.31
N LEU A 340 14.90 27.71 6.89
CA LEU A 340 14.39 26.52 7.57
C LEU A 340 13.77 26.84 8.94
N HIS A 341 14.14 27.95 9.59
CA HIS A 341 13.57 28.38 10.88
C HIS A 341 12.45 29.42 10.76
N SER A 342 12.13 29.87 9.53
CA SER A 342 11.06 30.84 9.24
C SER A 342 9.77 30.15 8.85
#